data_AF-A0AAD6MIL0-F1
#
_entry.id   AF-A0AAD6MIL0-F1
#
_cell.length_a   1.000
_cell.length_b   1.000
_cell.length_c   1.000
_cell.angle_alpha   90.00
_cell.angle_beta   90.00
_cell.angle_gamma   90.00
#
_symmetry.space_group_name_H-M   'P 1'
#
loop_
_entity.id
_entity.type
_entity.pdbx_description
1 polymer ?
#
loop_
_entity_poly.entity_id
_entity_poly.type
_entity_poly.pdbx_seq_one_letter_code
_entity_poly.pdbx_strand_id
1 'polypeptide(L)'
;MDTPGNLKTSSSELDLDRPNIEDYLPSGSSIQEPIGKLRLRDLLDISPTLTEAAGAIVDDSFTRCFKSNPPEPWNWNVYLFPLWCCGVVIRYGILFPVRVLVLAIGWIIFLSSYIPVHLLLKGQDKLRKKIERSLVEVICMFFVASWTGVVKYHGPRPSRRPKQVFVANHTSMIDFIILEQMTPFAVIMQKHPGWVGLLQSTILESVGCIWFHRSEAKDREIVAKKLKDHVQGADNNPLLIFPEGTCVNNHYTVMFKKGAFELDSTVCPIAIKYNKIFVDAFWNSRKQSFTTHLLQLMTSWAVVCDVWYLEPQNLRPGETPIEFAERVRGIISARAGLKKVPWDGYLKYSRPSPKHRERKQQSFAESVLRSLEEK
;
A
#
# COMPACT_ATOMS: atom_id res chain seq x y z
N MET A 1 -43.65 -0.68 -29.53
CA MET A 1 -42.48 -1.56 -29.78
C MET A 1 -41.30 -0.62 -29.96
N ASP A 2 -40.37 -0.66 -29.01
CA ASP A 2 -38.94 -0.32 -29.17
C ASP A 2 -38.29 -0.33 -27.78
N THR A 3 -37.47 -1.35 -27.53
CA THR A 3 -36.66 -1.54 -26.33
C THR A 3 -35.21 -1.15 -26.63
N PRO A 4 -34.52 -0.35 -25.80
CA PRO A 4 -33.11 -0.07 -26.00
C PRO A 4 -32.21 -1.07 -25.26
N GLY A 5 -31.32 -1.70 -26.03
CA GLY A 5 -29.90 -2.00 -25.70
C GLY A 5 -29.55 -2.57 -24.33
N ASN A 6 -29.43 -3.89 -24.24
CA ASN A 6 -28.84 -4.59 -23.11
C ASN A 6 -27.30 -4.60 -23.24
N LEU A 7 -26.60 -3.76 -22.46
CA LEU A 7 -25.14 -3.76 -22.34
C LEU A 7 -24.70 -5.00 -21.52
N LYS A 8 -24.23 -6.04 -22.22
CA LYS A 8 -23.55 -7.19 -21.60
C LYS A 8 -22.27 -6.70 -20.92
N THR A 9 -22.26 -6.69 -19.59
CA THR A 9 -21.04 -6.58 -18.80
C THR A 9 -20.30 -7.92 -18.90
N SER A 10 -19.06 -7.87 -19.38
CA SER A 10 -18.16 -9.04 -19.47
C SER A 10 -17.91 -9.60 -18.07
N SER A 11 -18.66 -10.63 -17.71
CA SER A 11 -18.48 -11.43 -16.51
C SER A 11 -17.69 -12.70 -16.86
N SER A 12 -16.39 -12.55 -17.10
CA SER A 12 -15.48 -13.69 -17.22
C SER A 12 -14.06 -13.16 -17.08
N GLU A 13 -13.36 -13.57 -16.00
CA GLU A 13 -11.88 -13.63 -15.86
C GLU A 13 -11.40 -13.62 -14.38
N LEU A 14 -12.29 -13.49 -13.39
CA LEU A 14 -11.93 -13.35 -11.97
C LEU A 14 -12.09 -14.62 -11.10
N ASP A 15 -12.49 -15.75 -11.68
CA ASP A 15 -12.88 -16.94 -10.89
C ASP A 15 -11.79 -18.02 -10.72
N LEU A 16 -10.60 -17.86 -11.31
CA LEU A 16 -9.61 -18.95 -11.33
C LEU A 16 -8.53 -18.90 -10.25
N ASP A 17 -8.55 -17.94 -9.33
CA ASP A 17 -7.37 -17.77 -8.45
C ASP A 17 -7.66 -17.14 -7.09
N ARG A 18 -8.75 -17.57 -6.43
CA ARG A 18 -9.02 -17.20 -5.05
C ARG A 18 -8.14 -18.02 -4.10
N PRO A 19 -7.24 -17.43 -3.31
CA PRO A 19 -6.87 -18.05 -2.04
C PRO A 19 -8.15 -18.30 -1.24
N ASN A 20 -8.23 -19.44 -0.55
CA ASN A 20 -9.44 -19.82 0.16
C ASN A 20 -9.74 -18.77 1.25
N ILE A 21 -10.66 -17.84 0.95
CA ILE A 21 -11.13 -16.81 1.89
C ILE A 21 -11.72 -17.46 3.16
N GLU A 22 -12.09 -18.74 3.06
CA GLU A 22 -12.56 -19.60 4.15
C GLU A 22 -11.57 -19.68 5.33
N ASP A 23 -10.26 -19.53 5.11
CA ASP A 23 -9.23 -19.62 6.18
C ASP A 23 -9.05 -18.32 6.99
N TYR A 24 -9.65 -17.19 6.54
CA TYR A 24 -9.35 -15.85 7.06
C TYR A 24 -10.57 -15.10 7.61
N LEU A 25 -11.75 -15.73 7.61
CA LEU A 25 -12.93 -15.18 8.26
C LEU A 25 -13.01 -15.71 9.69
N PRO A 26 -13.38 -14.88 10.68
CA PRO A 26 -13.60 -15.35 12.05
C PRO A 26 -14.67 -16.44 12.05
N SER A 27 -14.26 -17.68 12.34
CA SER A 27 -15.14 -18.81 12.62
C SER A 27 -15.66 -18.66 14.05
N GLY A 28 -16.56 -17.72 14.28
CA GLY A 28 -17.13 -17.53 15.62
C GLY A 28 -17.86 -16.22 15.82
N SER A 29 -19.10 -16.16 15.38
CA SER A 29 -20.13 -15.41 16.10
C SER A 29 -21.23 -16.42 16.38
N SER A 30 -21.22 -16.99 17.58
CA SER A 30 -22.31 -17.81 18.11
C SER A 30 -23.59 -16.96 18.03
N ILE A 31 -24.51 -17.38 17.16
CA ILE A 31 -25.86 -16.83 17.14
C ILE A 31 -26.46 -17.14 18.50
N GLN A 32 -26.79 -16.09 19.24
CA GLN A 32 -27.39 -16.17 20.56
C GLN A 32 -28.76 -16.88 20.42
N GLU A 33 -29.00 -17.93 21.19
CA GLU A 33 -30.24 -18.71 21.14
C GLU A 33 -31.46 -17.80 21.38
N PRO A 34 -32.50 -17.86 20.53
CA PRO A 34 -33.68 -17.04 20.72
C PRO A 34 -34.52 -17.58 21.89
N ILE A 35 -34.81 -16.71 22.85
CA ILE A 35 -35.70 -17.00 23.97
C ILE A 35 -37.14 -16.71 23.53
N GLY A 36 -37.90 -17.74 23.18
CA GLY A 36 -39.37 -17.73 23.21
C GLY A 36 -40.13 -17.49 21.88
N LYS A 37 -41.44 -17.74 21.93
CA LYS A 37 -42.39 -17.87 20.79
C LYS A 37 -42.39 -16.65 19.85
N LEU A 38 -42.04 -16.86 18.57
CA LEU A 38 -42.14 -15.83 17.52
C LEU A 38 -43.60 -15.45 17.19
N ARG A 39 -43.91 -14.15 17.30
CA ARG A 39 -45.15 -13.50 16.83
C ARG A 39 -44.87 -12.76 15.51
N LEU A 40 -45.93 -12.43 14.75
CA LEU A 40 -45.82 -11.61 13.52
C LEU A 40 -45.10 -10.27 13.77
N ARG A 41 -45.22 -9.71 14.98
CA ARG A 41 -44.50 -8.50 15.40
C ARG A 41 -42.99 -8.70 15.45
N ASP A 42 -42.51 -9.90 15.79
CA ASP A 42 -41.08 -10.21 15.89
C ASP A 42 -40.45 -10.42 14.51
N LEU A 43 -41.25 -10.85 13.51
CA LEU A 43 -40.83 -10.89 12.10
C LEU A 43 -40.76 -9.50 11.46
N LEU A 44 -41.57 -8.56 11.95
CA LEU A 44 -41.56 -7.16 11.52
C LEU A 44 -40.55 -6.32 12.30
N ASP A 45 -40.02 -6.84 13.42
CA ASP A 45 -39.01 -6.18 14.22
C ASP A 45 -37.64 -6.34 13.56
N ILE A 46 -37.22 -5.30 12.84
CA ILE A 46 -35.90 -5.22 12.22
C ILE A 46 -34.81 -4.79 13.20
N SER A 47 -35.13 -4.50 14.47
CA SER A 47 -34.17 -3.99 15.47
C SER A 47 -32.98 -4.93 15.69
N PRO A 48 -33.12 -6.27 15.76
CA PRO A 48 -31.97 -7.17 15.87
C PRO A 48 -31.05 -7.08 14.65
N THR A 49 -31.61 -7.08 13.45
CA THR A 49 -30.85 -6.95 12.19
C THR A 49 -30.15 -5.58 12.10
N LEU A 50 -30.83 -4.51 12.52
CA LEU A 50 -30.23 -3.17 12.60
C LEU A 50 -29.10 -3.11 13.62
N THR A 51 -29.26 -3.79 14.76
CA THR A 51 -28.23 -3.87 15.81
C THR A 51 -27.02 -4.67 15.33
N GLU A 52 -27.22 -5.79 14.65
CA GLU A 52 -26.14 -6.57 14.02
C GLU A 52 -25.43 -5.73 12.94
N ALA A 53 -26.19 -5.02 12.10
CA ALA A 53 -25.62 -4.14 11.08
C ALA A 53 -24.83 -2.98 11.70
N ALA A 54 -25.35 -2.37 12.76
CA ALA A 54 -24.66 -1.31 13.50
C ALA A 54 -23.38 -1.85 14.16
N GLY A 55 -23.46 -3.04 14.77
CA GLY A 55 -22.31 -3.76 15.33
C GLY A 55 -21.23 -4.01 14.27
N ALA A 56 -21.61 -4.52 13.10
CA ALA A 56 -20.68 -4.74 11.99
C ALA A 56 -20.01 -3.46 11.49
N ILE A 57 -20.70 -2.31 11.51
CA ILE A 57 -20.12 -1.00 11.17
C ILE A 57 -19.15 -0.51 12.26
N VAL A 58 -19.49 -0.73 13.53
CA VAL A 58 -18.64 -0.36 14.67
C VAL A 58 -17.37 -1.24 14.72
N ASP A 59 -17.49 -2.50 14.36
CA ASP A 59 -16.38 -3.46 14.34
C ASP A 59 -15.58 -3.45 13.03
N ASP A 60 -15.97 -2.61 12.06
CA ASP A 60 -15.28 -2.44 10.78
C ASP A 60 -13.91 -1.78 10.97
N SER A 61 -12.93 -2.62 11.31
CA SER A 61 -11.52 -2.29 11.36
C SER A 61 -10.88 -2.28 9.97
N PHE A 62 -11.52 -2.88 8.96
CA PHE A 62 -10.99 -2.94 7.59
C PHE A 62 -11.08 -1.59 6.88
N THR A 63 -12.28 -1.00 6.77
CA THR A 63 -12.44 0.29 6.07
C THR A 63 -11.65 1.39 6.77
N ARG A 64 -11.51 1.31 8.10
CA ARG A 64 -10.67 2.22 8.91
C ARG A 64 -9.21 2.24 8.45
N CYS A 65 -8.69 1.17 7.86
CA CYS A 65 -7.34 1.11 7.31
C CYS A 65 -7.16 1.97 6.04
N PHE A 66 -8.24 2.34 5.36
CA PHE A 66 -8.20 3.09 4.09
C PHE A 66 -8.91 4.44 4.14
N LYS A 67 -9.30 4.89 5.35
CA LYS A 67 -9.79 6.25 5.58
C LYS A 67 -8.59 7.21 5.63
N SER A 68 -8.63 8.22 4.75
CA SER A 68 -7.82 9.43 4.86
C SER A 68 -8.38 10.30 5.98
N ASN A 69 -7.53 11.11 6.61
CA ASN A 69 -8.00 12.09 7.57
C ASN A 69 -8.57 13.28 6.77
N PRO A 70 -9.89 13.59 6.85
CA PRO A 70 -10.36 14.86 6.32
C PRO A 70 -9.67 15.99 7.12
N PRO A 71 -9.22 17.08 6.48
CA PRO A 71 -8.72 18.22 7.22
C PRO A 71 -9.86 18.76 8.08
N GLU A 72 -9.73 18.71 9.40
CA GLU A 72 -10.69 19.36 10.28
C GLU A 72 -10.62 20.87 10.06
N PRO A 73 -11.71 21.51 9.65
CA PRO A 73 -11.66 22.92 9.35
C PRO A 73 -11.64 23.71 10.66
N TRP A 74 -10.45 24.17 11.05
CA TRP A 74 -10.22 25.00 12.24
C TRP A 74 -10.32 26.51 11.95
N ASN A 75 -10.54 26.87 10.69
CA ASN A 75 -10.55 28.24 10.18
C ASN A 75 -11.91 28.95 10.27
N TRP A 76 -12.95 28.30 10.80
CA TRP A 76 -14.27 28.92 10.98
C TRP A 76 -14.32 29.92 12.15
N ASN A 77 -13.28 29.94 12.98
CA ASN A 77 -13.12 30.94 14.04
C ASN A 77 -12.55 32.24 13.48
N VAL A 78 -13.22 33.38 13.73
CA VAL A 78 -12.84 34.72 13.23
C VAL A 78 -11.38 35.07 13.53
N TYR A 79 -10.85 34.65 14.69
CA TYR A 79 -9.46 34.92 15.09
C TYR A 79 -8.42 33.98 14.42
N LEU A 80 -8.83 32.82 13.91
CA LEU A 80 -7.95 31.89 13.19
C LEU A 80 -8.00 32.07 11.67
N PHE A 81 -9.08 32.68 11.15
CA PHE A 81 -9.26 32.89 9.72
C PHE A 81 -8.14 33.72 9.06
N PRO A 82 -7.64 34.84 9.63
CA PRO A 82 -6.52 35.58 9.04
C PRO A 82 -5.23 34.76 8.95
N LEU A 83 -4.92 33.97 9.99
CA LEU A 83 -3.76 33.07 10.00
C LEU A 83 -3.91 31.96 8.95
N TRP A 84 -5.13 31.43 8.78
CA TRP A 84 -5.41 30.47 7.73
C TRP A 84 -5.21 31.08 6.33
N CYS A 85 -5.73 32.30 6.07
CA CYS A 85 -5.52 33.02 4.81
C CYS A 85 -4.03 33.25 4.53
N CYS A 86 -3.27 33.68 5.54
CA CYS A 86 -1.81 33.80 5.45
C CYS A 86 -1.15 32.46 5.08
N GLY A 87 -1.56 31.37 5.73
CA GLY A 87 -1.10 30.02 5.41
C GLY A 87 -1.47 29.55 3.99
N VAL A 88 -2.60 29.98 3.43
CA VAL A 88 -2.94 29.76 2.02
C VAL A 88 -1.99 30.53 1.11
N VAL A 89 -1.77 31.83 1.35
CA VAL A 89 -0.84 32.64 0.55
C VAL A 89 0.58 32.06 0.60
N ILE A 90 1.07 31.66 1.77
CA ILE A 90 2.39 31.04 1.91
C ILE A 90 2.47 29.72 1.12
N ARG A 91 1.49 28.82 1.31
CA ARG A 91 1.54 27.49 0.67
C ARG A 91 1.44 27.56 -0.85
N TYR A 92 0.51 28.34 -1.38
CA TYR A 92 0.22 28.38 -2.81
C TYR A 92 1.00 29.46 -3.56
N GLY A 93 1.30 30.60 -2.91
CA GLY A 93 2.02 31.71 -3.52
C GLY A 93 3.54 31.64 -3.38
N ILE A 94 4.05 30.96 -2.36
CA ILE A 94 5.50 30.89 -2.09
C ILE A 94 6.01 29.44 -2.17
N LEU A 95 5.52 28.54 -1.32
CA LEU A 95 6.04 27.18 -1.23
C LEU A 95 5.83 26.42 -2.53
N PHE A 96 4.62 26.40 -3.07
CA PHE A 96 4.32 25.63 -4.27
C PHE A 96 5.17 26.06 -5.48
N PRO A 97 5.28 27.36 -5.86
CA PRO A 97 6.16 27.78 -6.95
C PRO A 97 7.63 27.44 -6.73
N VAL A 98 8.16 27.66 -5.52
CA VAL A 98 9.56 27.31 -5.18
C VAL A 98 9.79 25.82 -5.35
N ARG A 99 8.86 24.98 -4.90
CA ARG A 99 8.95 23.52 -5.01
C ARG A 99 8.87 23.04 -6.45
N VAL A 100 8.00 23.64 -7.27
CA VAL A 100 7.94 23.37 -8.71
C VAL A 100 9.27 23.72 -9.36
N LEU A 101 9.88 24.86 -9.00
CA LEU A 101 11.19 25.24 -9.51
C LEU A 101 12.30 24.24 -9.11
N VAL A 102 12.36 23.86 -7.83
CA VAL A 102 13.31 22.84 -7.33
C VAL A 102 13.18 21.53 -8.10
N LEU A 103 11.94 21.06 -8.29
CA LEU A 103 11.70 19.81 -8.99
C LEU A 103 12.00 19.92 -10.50
N ALA A 104 11.70 21.07 -11.12
CA ALA A 104 12.03 21.33 -12.52
C ALA A 104 13.55 21.33 -12.75
N ILE A 105 14.32 21.98 -11.86
CA ILE A 105 15.79 21.96 -11.89
C ILE A 105 16.29 20.51 -11.74
N GLY A 106 15.73 19.75 -10.80
CA GLY A 106 16.06 18.34 -10.61
C GLY A 106 15.84 17.50 -11.87
N TRP A 107 14.70 17.68 -12.55
CA TRP A 107 14.42 17.01 -13.82
C TRP A 107 15.36 17.42 -14.95
N ILE A 108 15.71 18.71 -15.06
CA ILE A 108 16.67 19.18 -16.06
C ILE A 108 18.03 18.52 -15.85
N ILE A 109 18.55 18.51 -14.61
CA ILE A 109 19.82 17.87 -14.26
C ILE A 109 19.75 16.36 -14.54
N PHE A 110 18.67 15.71 -14.12
CA PHE A 110 18.47 14.28 -14.33
C PHE A 110 18.44 13.93 -15.82
N LEU A 111 17.60 14.58 -16.63
CA LEU A 111 17.45 14.24 -18.05
C LEU A 111 18.71 14.59 -18.86
N SER A 112 19.33 15.74 -18.58
CA SER A 112 20.58 16.14 -19.25
C SER A 112 21.75 15.20 -18.95
N SER A 113 21.75 14.54 -17.78
CA SER A 113 22.77 13.55 -17.41
C SER A 113 22.41 12.13 -17.83
N TYR A 114 21.15 11.73 -17.66
CA TYR A 114 20.67 10.37 -17.89
C TYR A 114 20.69 10.00 -19.37
N ILE A 115 20.23 10.89 -20.25
CA ILE A 115 20.16 10.60 -21.70
C ILE A 115 21.56 10.32 -22.28
N PRO A 116 22.59 11.16 -22.05
CA PRO A 116 23.95 10.86 -22.52
C PRO A 116 24.52 9.58 -21.90
N VAL A 117 24.34 9.36 -20.59
CA VAL A 117 24.82 8.13 -19.92
C VAL A 117 24.19 6.90 -20.54
N HIS A 118 22.88 6.93 -20.78
CA HIS A 118 22.14 5.80 -21.34
C HIS A 118 22.56 5.48 -22.78
N LEU A 119 22.81 6.50 -23.60
CA LEU A 119 23.15 6.34 -25.02
C LEU A 119 24.64 6.08 -25.26
N LEU A 120 25.54 6.81 -24.58
CA LEU A 120 26.98 6.79 -24.86
C LEU A 120 27.70 5.63 -24.14
N LEU A 121 27.21 5.19 -22.98
CA LEU A 121 27.83 4.10 -22.20
C LEU A 121 27.21 2.73 -22.48
N LYS A 122 26.54 2.55 -23.63
CA LYS A 122 25.91 1.28 -24.02
C LYS A 122 26.89 0.10 -24.06
N GLY A 123 28.18 0.34 -24.29
CA GLY A 123 29.24 -0.68 -24.27
C GLY A 123 29.81 -1.00 -22.88
N GLN A 124 29.46 -0.24 -21.83
CA GLN A 124 30.01 -0.38 -20.48
C GLN A 124 28.91 -0.53 -19.43
N ASP A 125 28.17 -1.64 -19.47
CA ASP A 125 26.95 -1.83 -18.66
C ASP A 125 27.15 -1.67 -17.15
N LYS A 126 28.28 -2.10 -16.59
CA LYS A 126 28.54 -1.95 -15.14
C LYS A 126 28.65 -0.48 -14.74
N LEU A 127 29.39 0.31 -15.52
CA LEU A 127 29.57 1.74 -15.25
C LEU A 127 28.27 2.50 -15.50
N ARG A 128 27.60 2.22 -16.63
CA ARG A 128 26.30 2.79 -16.99
C ARG A 128 25.28 2.60 -15.87
N LYS A 129 25.05 1.35 -15.43
CA LYS A 129 24.10 1.05 -14.34
C LYS A 129 24.49 1.73 -13.03
N LYS A 130 25.79 1.84 -12.71
CA LYS A 130 26.25 2.54 -11.50
C LYS A 130 25.89 4.03 -11.54
N ILE A 131 26.12 4.69 -12.67
CA ILE A 131 25.80 6.12 -12.85
C ILE A 131 24.29 6.32 -12.91
N GLU A 132 23.56 5.53 -13.69
CA GLU A 132 22.09 5.60 -13.77
C GLU A 132 21.45 5.45 -12.39
N ARG A 133 21.89 4.48 -11.57
CA ARG A 133 21.43 4.34 -10.17
C ARG A 133 21.70 5.59 -9.33
N SER A 134 22.91 6.16 -9.43
CA SER A 134 23.25 7.39 -8.72
C SER A 134 22.38 8.58 -9.18
N LEU A 135 22.03 8.65 -10.47
CA LEU A 135 21.13 9.67 -10.99
C LEU A 135 19.69 9.47 -10.46
N VAL A 136 19.23 8.22 -10.33
CA VAL A 136 17.93 7.90 -9.71
C VAL A 136 17.89 8.34 -8.24
N GLU A 137 18.95 8.08 -7.46
CA GLU A 137 19.06 8.59 -6.08
C GLU A 137 18.94 10.12 -6.05
N VAL A 138 19.67 10.82 -6.94
CA VAL A 138 19.67 12.29 -7.02
C VAL A 138 18.28 12.84 -7.36
N ILE A 139 17.56 12.29 -8.35
CA ILE A 139 16.21 12.78 -8.64
C ILE A 139 15.24 12.50 -7.48
N CYS A 140 15.40 11.39 -6.76
CA CYS A 140 14.64 11.13 -5.53
C CYS A 140 14.96 12.15 -4.42
N MET A 141 16.21 12.59 -4.27
CA MET A 141 16.57 13.70 -3.38
C MET A 141 15.87 15.01 -3.79
N PHE A 142 15.79 15.33 -5.09
CA PHE A 142 15.04 16.50 -5.57
C PHE A 142 13.55 16.41 -5.27
N PHE A 143 12.94 15.22 -5.41
CA PHE A 143 11.56 15.01 -4.99
C PHE A 143 11.37 15.31 -3.50
N VAL A 144 12.22 14.73 -2.64
CA VAL A 144 12.15 14.93 -1.19
C VAL A 144 12.37 16.40 -0.82
N ALA A 145 13.37 17.05 -1.41
CA ALA A 145 13.64 18.48 -1.23
C ALA A 145 12.44 19.33 -1.65
N SER A 146 11.81 19.02 -2.79
CA SER A 146 10.60 19.72 -3.27
C SER A 146 9.37 19.47 -2.41
N TRP A 147 9.35 18.48 -1.52
CA TRP A 147 8.29 18.35 -0.51
C TRP A 147 8.65 19.00 0.83
N THR A 148 9.77 19.73 0.90
CA THR A 148 10.36 20.16 2.19
C THR A 148 10.51 18.95 3.12
N GLY A 149 11.00 17.85 2.54
CA GLY A 149 11.07 16.56 3.20
C GLY A 149 12.03 16.56 4.38
N VAL A 150 11.53 16.25 5.57
CA VAL A 150 12.35 16.03 6.77
C VAL A 150 12.28 14.55 7.11
N VAL A 151 13.27 13.80 6.64
CA VAL A 151 13.33 12.34 6.83
C VAL A 151 14.41 12.01 7.86
N LYS A 152 14.00 11.41 8.97
CA LYS A 152 14.92 10.95 10.00
C LYS A 152 15.18 9.45 9.85
N TYR A 153 16.41 9.11 9.49
CA TYR A 153 16.83 7.72 9.37
C TYR A 153 17.42 7.20 10.69
N HIS A 154 17.04 5.99 11.05
CA HIS A 154 17.49 5.31 12.25
C HIS A 154 18.02 3.93 11.89
N GLY A 155 19.12 3.53 12.52
CA GLY A 155 19.79 2.27 12.20
C GLY A 155 20.78 2.41 11.04
N PRO A 156 21.50 1.33 10.71
CA PRO A 156 22.54 1.35 9.67
C PRO A 156 21.92 1.48 8.28
N ARG A 157 22.62 2.21 7.40
CA ARG A 157 22.23 2.31 5.98
C ARG A 157 22.22 0.91 5.35
N PRO A 158 21.16 0.55 4.60
CA PRO A 158 21.06 -0.72 3.89
C PRO A 158 22.27 -0.95 2.98
N SER A 159 22.94 -2.09 3.17
CA SER A 159 24.07 -2.52 2.34
C SER A 159 23.65 -3.56 1.31
N ARG A 160 24.33 -3.59 0.17
CA ARG A 160 24.14 -4.61 -0.86
C ARG A 160 24.80 -5.92 -0.43
N ARG A 161 23.98 -6.93 -0.12
CA ARG A 161 24.44 -8.28 0.22
C ARG A 161 23.56 -9.31 -0.49
N PRO A 162 24.11 -10.45 -0.93
CA PRO A 162 23.30 -11.53 -1.47
C PRO A 162 22.38 -12.10 -0.38
N LYS A 163 21.26 -12.71 -0.80
CA LYS A 163 20.29 -13.37 0.09
C LYS A 163 19.65 -12.42 1.12
N GLN A 164 19.45 -11.15 0.76
CA GLN A 164 18.74 -10.17 1.58
C GLN A 164 17.53 -9.56 0.86
N VAL A 165 16.43 -9.42 1.58
CA VAL A 165 15.20 -8.79 1.11
C VAL A 165 14.73 -7.77 2.14
N PHE A 166 14.51 -6.54 1.73
CA PHE A 166 13.97 -5.48 2.56
C PHE A 166 12.45 -5.46 2.46
N VAL A 167 11.77 -5.41 3.60
CA VAL A 167 10.30 -5.34 3.65
C VAL A 167 9.85 -4.14 4.45
N ALA A 168 8.90 -3.37 3.92
CA ALA A 168 8.43 -2.14 4.55
C ALA A 168 6.90 -2.07 4.62
N ASN A 169 6.37 -1.42 5.66
CA ASN A 169 4.96 -1.00 5.65
C ASN A 169 4.73 0.06 4.55
N HIS A 170 3.51 0.14 4.02
CA HIS A 170 3.25 0.92 2.81
C HIS A 170 2.12 1.95 2.99
N THR A 171 2.50 3.20 3.23
CA THR A 171 1.54 4.31 3.34
C THR A 171 1.25 4.97 2.00
N SER A 172 2.24 5.04 1.11
CA SER A 172 2.18 5.86 -0.09
C SER A 172 3.13 5.39 -1.17
N MET A 173 2.84 5.70 -2.43
CA MET A 173 3.82 5.44 -3.51
C MET A 173 5.12 6.23 -3.34
N ILE A 174 5.09 7.35 -2.60
CA ILE A 174 6.29 8.11 -2.27
C ILE A 174 7.22 7.37 -1.31
N ASP A 175 6.77 6.30 -0.62
CA ASP A 175 7.64 5.50 0.26
C ASP A 175 8.88 4.99 -0.48
N PHE A 176 8.71 4.61 -1.74
CA PHE A 176 9.82 4.25 -2.61
C PHE A 176 10.82 5.41 -2.76
N ILE A 177 10.33 6.62 -3.08
CA ILE A 177 11.16 7.82 -3.24
C ILE A 177 11.89 8.18 -1.93
N ILE A 178 11.20 8.05 -0.78
CA ILE A 178 11.78 8.29 0.54
C ILE A 178 12.92 7.33 0.84
N LEU A 179 12.85 6.07 0.40
CA LEU A 179 13.91 5.08 0.61
C LEU A 179 15.03 5.18 -0.43
N GLU A 180 14.67 5.42 -1.69
CA GLU A 180 15.57 5.48 -2.84
C GLU A 180 16.56 6.64 -2.75
N GLN A 181 16.17 7.77 -2.14
CA GLN A 181 17.11 8.89 -1.92
C GLN A 181 18.33 8.48 -1.06
N MET A 182 18.20 7.41 -0.26
CA MET A 182 19.27 6.92 0.62
C MET A 182 19.93 5.67 0.11
N THR A 183 19.22 4.70 -0.46
CA THR A 183 19.85 3.48 -0.99
C THR A 183 19.08 3.08 -2.24
N PRO A 184 19.77 2.70 -3.34
CA PRO A 184 19.09 2.32 -4.56
C PRO A 184 18.53 0.91 -4.40
N PHE A 185 17.21 0.78 -4.39
CA PHE A 185 16.49 -0.46 -4.25
C PHE A 185 15.96 -0.95 -5.60
N ALA A 186 16.08 -2.25 -5.83
CA ALA A 186 15.22 -2.91 -6.80
C ALA A 186 13.85 -3.09 -6.16
N VAL A 187 12.79 -2.68 -6.83
CA VAL A 187 11.42 -2.79 -6.30
C VAL A 187 10.57 -3.68 -7.20
N ILE A 188 9.58 -4.33 -6.61
CA ILE A 188 8.53 -5.02 -7.36
C ILE A 188 7.40 -4.02 -7.61
N MET A 189 7.12 -3.73 -8.88
CA MET A 189 6.06 -2.78 -9.24
C MET A 189 5.08 -3.36 -10.25
N GLN A 190 3.82 -3.00 -10.07
CA GLN A 190 2.82 -3.20 -11.11
C GLN A 190 3.08 -2.19 -12.23
N LYS A 191 3.04 -2.65 -13.49
CA LYS A 191 3.14 -1.74 -14.63
C LYS A 191 1.92 -0.83 -14.68
N HIS A 192 2.14 0.48 -14.59
CA HIS A 192 1.08 1.48 -14.73
C HIS A 192 0.90 1.89 -16.20
N PRO A 193 -0.31 2.23 -16.65
CA PRO A 193 -0.52 2.80 -17.98
C PRO A 193 -0.11 4.29 -18.05
N GLY A 194 0.04 4.81 -19.27
CA GLY A 194 0.29 6.23 -19.53
C GLY A 194 1.72 6.70 -19.26
N TRP A 195 1.91 8.01 -19.03
CA TRP A 195 3.23 8.63 -18.88
C TRP A 195 4.02 8.10 -17.68
N VAL A 196 3.33 7.73 -16.59
CA VAL A 196 3.94 7.09 -15.41
C VAL A 196 4.59 5.76 -15.81
N GLY A 197 3.91 4.96 -16.64
CA GLY A 197 4.43 3.69 -17.15
C GLY A 197 5.66 3.86 -18.05
N LEU A 198 5.68 4.89 -18.90
CA LEU A 198 6.83 5.20 -19.74
C LEU A 198 8.05 5.58 -18.89
N LEU A 199 7.86 6.49 -17.95
CA LEU A 199 8.91 6.94 -17.02
C LEU A 199 9.45 5.77 -16.19
N GLN A 200 8.53 4.95 -15.66
CA GLN A 200 8.84 3.73 -14.94
C GLN A 200 9.67 2.75 -15.77
N SER A 201 9.27 2.50 -17.01
CA SER A 201 9.97 1.55 -17.88
C SER A 201 11.39 2.01 -18.19
N THR A 202 11.60 3.30 -18.45
CA THR A 202 12.91 3.83 -18.84
C THR A 202 13.84 4.04 -17.66
N ILE A 203 13.34 4.55 -16.53
CA ILE A 203 14.19 4.90 -15.37
C ILE A 203 14.39 3.68 -14.45
N LEU A 204 13.33 2.94 -14.15
CA LEU A 204 13.40 1.89 -13.13
C LEU A 204 14.02 0.58 -13.62
N GLU A 205 14.21 0.43 -14.93
CA GLU A 205 15.02 -0.67 -15.47
C GLU A 205 16.47 -0.60 -14.97
N SER A 206 17.03 0.62 -14.83
CA SER A 206 18.40 0.82 -14.35
C SER A 206 18.63 0.40 -12.87
N VAL A 207 17.58 0.49 -12.05
CA VAL A 207 17.60 0.07 -10.64
C VAL A 207 17.26 -1.43 -10.46
N GLY A 208 16.91 -2.13 -11.54
CA GLY A 208 16.59 -3.56 -11.51
C GLY A 208 15.15 -3.86 -11.09
N CYS A 209 14.20 -2.99 -11.43
CA CYS A 209 12.79 -3.18 -11.11
C CYS A 209 12.22 -4.46 -11.74
N ILE A 210 11.47 -5.23 -10.94
CA ILE A 210 10.81 -6.47 -11.36
C ILE A 210 9.34 -6.17 -11.61
N TRP A 211 8.93 -6.28 -12.88
CA TRP A 211 7.55 -6.04 -13.31
C TRP A 211 6.70 -7.31 -13.17
N PHE A 212 5.45 -7.14 -12.75
CA PHE A 212 4.44 -8.20 -12.76
C PHE A 212 3.08 -7.67 -13.21
N HIS A 213 2.29 -8.54 -13.83
CA HIS A 213 0.90 -8.27 -14.20
C HIS A 213 -0.04 -8.93 -13.18
N ARG A 214 -0.98 -8.15 -12.60
CA ARG A 214 -1.95 -8.66 -11.61
C ARG A 214 -2.96 -9.65 -12.20
N SER A 215 -3.13 -9.69 -13.52
CA SER A 215 -4.18 -10.43 -14.24
C SER A 215 -3.84 -11.87 -14.59
N GLU A 216 -2.58 -12.30 -14.46
CA GLU A 216 -2.14 -13.60 -14.97
C GLU A 216 -1.69 -14.51 -13.82
N ALA A 217 -2.50 -15.51 -13.48
CA ALA A 217 -2.21 -16.55 -12.49
C ALA A 217 -0.86 -17.25 -12.75
N LYS A 218 -0.52 -17.46 -14.02
CA LYS A 218 0.75 -18.05 -14.49
C LYS A 218 1.98 -17.17 -14.20
N ASP A 219 1.79 -15.90 -13.87
CA ASP A 219 2.90 -14.96 -13.64
C ASP A 219 3.46 -15.08 -12.21
N ARG A 220 2.75 -15.71 -11.24
CA ARG A 220 3.22 -15.80 -9.85
C ARG A 220 4.48 -16.65 -9.69
N GLU A 221 4.53 -17.81 -10.35
CA GLU A 221 5.72 -18.68 -10.32
C GLU A 221 6.91 -18.04 -11.03
N ILE A 222 6.64 -17.36 -12.14
CA ILE A 222 7.65 -16.61 -12.91
C ILE A 222 8.21 -15.47 -12.05
N VAL A 223 7.35 -14.71 -11.38
CA VAL A 223 7.75 -13.63 -10.47
C VAL A 223 8.52 -14.20 -9.28
N ALA A 224 8.06 -15.28 -8.64
CA ALA A 224 8.77 -15.93 -7.54
C ALA A 224 10.18 -16.38 -7.97
N LYS A 225 10.31 -16.95 -9.18
CA LYS A 225 11.61 -17.32 -9.76
C LYS A 225 12.49 -16.09 -9.99
N LYS A 226 11.98 -15.03 -10.63
CA LYS A 226 12.71 -13.77 -10.85
C LYS A 226 13.19 -13.15 -9.54
N LEU A 227 12.37 -13.18 -8.49
CA LEU A 227 12.75 -12.69 -7.17
C LEU A 227 13.88 -13.52 -6.56
N LYS A 228 13.77 -14.84 -6.63
CA LYS A 228 14.81 -15.75 -6.15
C LYS A 228 16.14 -15.53 -6.89
N ASP A 229 16.09 -15.43 -8.21
CA ASP A 229 17.27 -15.19 -9.05
C ASP A 229 17.89 -13.82 -8.75
N HIS A 230 17.06 -12.78 -8.57
CA HIS A 230 17.53 -11.43 -8.24
C HIS A 230 18.25 -11.38 -6.88
N VAL A 231 17.68 -12.02 -5.86
CA VAL A 231 18.21 -11.99 -4.50
C VAL A 231 19.52 -12.78 -4.36
N GLN A 232 19.77 -13.75 -5.25
CA GLN A 232 21.04 -14.48 -5.31
C GLN A 232 22.18 -13.65 -5.92
N GLY A 233 21.88 -12.65 -6.75
CA GLY A 233 22.90 -11.85 -7.43
C GLY A 233 23.63 -10.88 -6.50
N ALA A 234 24.94 -11.07 -6.31
CA ALA A 234 25.77 -10.20 -5.48
C ALA A 234 25.87 -8.75 -6.03
N ASP A 235 25.80 -8.59 -7.36
CA ASP A 235 25.86 -7.29 -8.05
C ASP A 235 24.47 -6.65 -8.27
N ASN A 236 23.41 -7.20 -7.67
CA ASN A 236 22.08 -6.60 -7.75
C ASN A 236 21.89 -5.51 -6.70
N ASN A 237 20.90 -4.64 -6.93
CA ASN A 237 20.43 -3.73 -5.89
C ASN A 237 19.64 -4.52 -4.85
N PRO A 238 19.61 -4.09 -3.57
CA PRO A 238 18.83 -4.77 -2.56
C PRO A 238 17.36 -4.76 -2.97
N LEU A 239 16.68 -5.89 -2.78
CA LEU A 239 15.28 -6.01 -3.16
C LEU A 239 14.40 -5.39 -2.07
N LEU A 240 13.51 -4.48 -2.45
CA LEU A 240 12.50 -3.87 -1.59
C LEU A 240 11.11 -4.39 -1.96
N ILE A 241 10.38 -4.88 -0.96
CA ILE A 241 9.01 -5.37 -1.11
C ILE A 241 8.11 -4.67 -0.10
N PHE A 242 6.95 -4.23 -0.56
CA PHE A 242 5.86 -3.75 0.29
C PHE A 242 4.82 -4.88 0.45
N PRO A 243 4.98 -5.79 1.44
CA PRO A 243 4.19 -7.02 1.51
C PRO A 243 2.70 -6.78 1.80
N GLU A 244 2.28 -5.57 2.14
CA GLU A 244 0.84 -5.21 2.23
C GLU A 244 0.12 -5.34 0.87
N GLY A 245 0.86 -5.17 -0.24
CA GLY A 245 0.31 -5.23 -1.61
C GLY A 245 -0.62 -4.07 -1.98
N THR A 246 -0.78 -3.09 -1.09
CA THR A 246 -1.59 -1.88 -1.26
C THR A 246 -1.14 -0.83 -0.27
N CYS A 247 -1.41 0.45 -0.55
CA CYS A 247 -1.21 1.49 0.46
C CYS A 247 -2.30 1.41 1.53
N VAL A 248 -1.88 1.43 2.80
CA VAL A 248 -2.69 1.48 4.02
C VAL A 248 -2.44 2.81 4.71
N ASN A 249 -3.42 3.32 5.45
CA ASN A 249 -3.19 4.56 6.17
C ASN A 249 -2.14 4.39 7.28
N ASN A 250 -1.46 5.48 7.61
CA ASN A 250 -0.36 5.53 8.57
C ASN A 250 -0.79 5.34 10.05
N HIS A 251 -1.87 4.59 10.30
CA HIS A 251 -2.36 4.15 11.61
C HIS A 251 -2.41 2.62 11.76
N TYR A 252 -2.58 1.90 10.66
CA TYR A 252 -2.78 0.45 10.68
C TYR A 252 -1.77 -0.25 9.77
N THR A 253 -1.63 -1.57 9.95
CA THR A 253 -0.95 -2.46 9.01
C THR A 253 -1.84 -3.66 8.74
N VAL A 254 -2.07 -3.95 7.46
CA VAL A 254 -2.82 -5.14 7.02
C VAL A 254 -1.92 -6.38 7.05
N MET A 255 -2.46 -7.56 6.74
CA MET A 255 -1.68 -8.79 6.65
C MET A 255 -0.64 -8.70 5.54
N PHE A 256 0.55 -9.20 5.84
CA PHE A 256 1.66 -9.27 4.90
C PHE A 256 1.51 -10.50 4.01
N LYS A 257 1.74 -10.34 2.71
CA LYS A 257 1.77 -11.43 1.74
C LYS A 257 3.02 -12.28 1.96
N LYS A 258 2.85 -13.61 1.94
CA LYS A 258 3.91 -14.58 2.19
C LYS A 258 5.03 -14.62 1.14
N GLY A 259 4.82 -14.09 -0.07
CA GLY A 259 5.78 -14.23 -1.19
C GLY A 259 7.19 -13.70 -0.89
N ALA A 260 7.32 -12.62 -0.11
CA ALA A 260 8.63 -12.11 0.32
C ALA A 260 9.36 -13.04 1.32
N PHE A 261 8.61 -13.88 2.02
CA PHE A 261 9.04 -14.72 3.13
C PHE A 261 9.29 -16.18 2.72
N GLU A 262 9.07 -16.52 1.43
CA GLU A 262 9.33 -17.85 0.84
C GLU A 262 10.68 -17.90 0.07
N LEU A 263 11.43 -16.78 0.03
CA LEU A 263 12.62 -16.63 -0.82
C LEU A 263 13.92 -17.23 -0.23
N ASP A 264 13.87 -17.96 0.88
CA ASP A 264 15.04 -18.51 1.59
C ASP A 264 16.16 -17.45 1.76
N SER A 265 15.75 -16.28 2.23
CA SER A 265 16.60 -15.08 2.32
C SER A 265 16.38 -14.37 3.64
N THR A 266 17.40 -13.66 4.11
CA THR A 266 17.29 -12.82 5.30
C THR A 266 16.39 -11.63 5.02
N VAL A 267 15.35 -11.47 5.82
CA VAL A 267 14.41 -10.35 5.71
C VAL A 267 14.85 -9.20 6.59
N CYS A 268 15.13 -8.05 6.00
CA CYS A 268 15.52 -6.82 6.69
C CYS A 268 14.28 -5.90 6.83
N PRO A 269 13.66 -5.79 8.01
CA PRO A 269 12.45 -5.00 8.17
C PRO A 269 12.74 -3.49 8.15
N ILE A 270 11.87 -2.73 7.52
CA ILE A 270 11.89 -1.26 7.51
C ILE A 270 10.56 -0.78 8.05
N ALA A 271 10.60 0.07 9.06
CA ALA A 271 9.41 0.75 9.56
C ALA A 271 9.41 2.21 9.09
N ILE A 272 8.28 2.67 8.55
CA ILE A 272 8.08 4.05 8.09
C ILE A 272 6.89 4.63 8.84
N LYS A 273 7.07 5.81 9.43
CA LYS A 273 6.00 6.56 10.10
C LYS A 273 6.00 8.00 9.64
N TYR A 274 4.88 8.43 9.06
CA TYR A 274 4.69 9.84 8.68
C TYR A 274 4.12 10.65 9.85
N ASN A 275 4.52 11.91 9.95
CA ASN A 275 3.90 12.87 10.84
C ASN A 275 2.71 13.55 10.14
N LYS A 276 1.49 13.16 10.58
CA LYS A 276 0.23 13.64 9.99
C LYS A 276 -0.09 15.11 10.27
N ILE A 277 0.63 15.75 11.19
CA ILE A 277 0.45 17.18 11.50
C ILE A 277 0.79 18.03 10.27
N PHE A 278 1.80 17.63 9.50
CA PHE A 278 2.26 18.41 8.35
C PHE A 278 1.59 18.00 7.03
N VAL A 279 1.30 16.70 6.85
CA VAL A 279 0.66 16.15 5.65
C VAL A 279 0.04 14.77 5.90
N ASP A 280 -1.13 14.49 5.31
CA ASP A 280 -1.61 13.12 5.17
C ASP A 280 -0.95 12.46 3.95
N ALA A 281 0.15 11.74 4.19
CA ALA A 281 0.90 11.08 3.13
C ALA A 281 0.16 9.87 2.52
N PHE A 282 -0.92 9.41 3.15
CA PHE A 282 -1.65 8.22 2.71
C PHE A 282 -2.25 8.40 1.31
N TRP A 283 -1.83 7.54 0.37
CA TRP A 283 -2.40 7.53 -0.97
C TRP A 283 -3.50 6.48 -1.12
N ASN A 284 -4.72 6.95 -1.39
CA ASN A 284 -5.84 6.08 -1.74
C ASN A 284 -6.14 6.12 -3.24
N SER A 285 -5.61 5.13 -3.96
CA SER A 285 -5.82 4.92 -5.40
C SER A 285 -7.29 4.81 -5.83
N ARG A 286 -8.23 4.48 -4.93
CA ARG A 286 -9.67 4.46 -5.23
C ARG A 286 -10.34 5.82 -5.17
N LYS A 287 -9.72 6.80 -4.50
CA LYS A 287 -10.29 8.13 -4.27
C LYS A 287 -9.58 9.22 -5.08
N GLN A 288 -8.29 9.08 -5.34
CA GLN A 288 -7.52 10.09 -6.07
C GLN A 288 -6.45 9.50 -6.97
N SER A 289 -6.19 10.21 -8.07
CA SER A 289 -5.08 9.89 -8.98
C SER A 289 -3.73 10.13 -8.29
N PHE A 290 -2.67 9.50 -8.80
CA PHE A 290 -1.33 9.74 -8.28
C PHE A 290 -0.86 11.18 -8.52
N THR A 291 -1.20 11.79 -9.66
CA THR A 291 -0.88 13.20 -9.94
C THR A 291 -1.55 14.15 -8.96
N THR A 292 -2.83 13.92 -8.63
CA THR A 292 -3.56 14.70 -7.62
C THR A 292 -2.87 14.58 -6.25
N HIS A 293 -2.43 13.37 -5.89
CA HIS A 293 -1.69 13.12 -4.66
C HIS A 293 -0.36 13.88 -4.63
N LEU A 294 0.42 13.87 -5.73
CA LEU A 294 1.66 14.64 -5.82
C LEU A 294 1.40 16.14 -5.67
N LEU A 295 0.37 16.69 -6.31
CA LEU A 295 0.00 18.11 -6.14
C LEU A 295 -0.38 18.44 -4.69
N GLN A 296 -1.09 17.53 -4.01
CA GLN A 296 -1.40 17.68 -2.58
C GLN A 296 -0.12 17.73 -1.73
N LEU A 297 0.85 16.86 -2.00
CA LEU A 297 2.15 16.90 -1.30
C LEU A 297 2.89 18.23 -1.59
N MET A 298 2.92 18.67 -2.84
CA MET A 298 3.59 19.91 -3.26
C MET A 298 2.98 21.17 -2.64
N THR A 299 1.70 21.12 -2.24
CA THR A 299 0.96 22.23 -1.61
C THR A 299 0.81 22.07 -0.09
N SER A 300 1.30 20.97 0.49
CA SER A 300 1.29 20.70 1.94
C SER A 300 2.36 21.48 2.70
N TRP A 301 2.41 21.43 4.02
CA TRP A 301 3.44 22.14 4.79
C TRP A 301 4.81 21.50 4.62
N ALA A 302 4.92 20.20 4.85
CA ALA A 302 6.15 19.43 4.68
C ALA A 302 5.83 17.93 4.70
N VAL A 303 6.64 17.12 4.04
CA VAL A 303 6.64 15.66 4.24
C VAL A 303 7.63 15.32 5.36
N VAL A 304 7.12 15.00 6.54
CA VAL A 304 7.96 14.64 7.69
C VAL A 304 7.74 13.16 8.02
N CYS A 305 8.82 12.39 8.07
CA CYS A 305 8.73 10.97 8.45
C CYS A 305 10.00 10.45 9.14
N ASP A 306 9.80 9.39 9.91
CA ASP A 306 10.86 8.59 10.47
C ASP A 306 10.93 7.26 9.72
N VAL A 307 12.16 6.83 9.41
CA VAL A 307 12.49 5.57 8.75
C VAL A 307 13.44 4.80 9.65
N TRP A 308 13.02 3.62 10.10
CA TRP A 308 13.86 2.73 10.91
C TRP A 308 14.26 1.51 10.11
N TYR A 309 15.57 1.34 9.91
CA TYR A 309 16.16 0.08 9.45
C TYR A 309 16.35 -0.83 10.65
N LEU A 310 15.65 -1.97 10.68
CA LEU A 310 15.58 -2.86 11.83
C LEU A 310 16.47 -4.09 11.65
N GLU A 311 16.68 -4.80 12.75
CA GLU A 311 17.54 -5.99 12.77
C GLU A 311 17.09 -7.05 11.77
N PRO A 312 18.01 -7.63 10.98
CA PRO A 312 17.68 -8.67 10.01
C PRO A 312 17.07 -9.91 10.69
N GLN A 313 16.07 -10.50 10.03
CA GLN A 313 15.31 -11.64 10.53
C GLN A 313 15.45 -12.82 9.57
N ASN A 314 15.69 -14.00 10.12
CA ASN A 314 15.66 -15.26 9.36
C ASN A 314 14.43 -16.08 9.77
N LEU A 315 14.03 -16.99 8.88
CA LEU A 315 13.03 -18.01 9.18
C LEU A 315 13.57 -18.92 10.29
N ARG A 316 12.79 -19.11 11.37
CA ARG A 316 13.19 -19.98 12.48
C ARG A 316 12.91 -21.45 12.13
N PRO A 317 13.64 -22.41 12.75
CA PRO A 317 13.31 -23.83 12.60
C PRO A 317 11.87 -24.10 13.05
N GLY A 318 11.07 -24.70 12.18
CA GLY A 318 9.65 -25.02 12.44
C GLY A 318 8.67 -23.86 12.25
N GLU A 319 9.13 -22.65 11.92
CA GLU A 319 8.27 -21.50 11.62
C GLU A 319 7.80 -21.57 10.16
N THR A 320 6.51 -21.37 9.92
CA THR A 320 5.96 -21.26 8.57
C THR A 320 6.24 -19.87 7.96
N PRO A 321 6.26 -19.73 6.62
CA PRO A 321 6.41 -18.41 5.98
C PRO A 321 5.34 -17.38 6.39
N ILE A 322 4.14 -17.86 6.76
CA ILE A 322 3.03 -17.01 7.21
C ILE A 322 3.29 -16.49 8.63
N GLU A 323 3.71 -17.36 9.54
CA GLU A 323 4.10 -16.97 10.91
C GLU A 323 5.30 -16.03 10.89
N PHE A 324 6.26 -16.28 9.99
CA PHE A 324 7.40 -15.40 9.79
C PHE A 324 6.97 -14.00 9.31
N ALA A 325 6.07 -13.95 8.33
CA ALA A 325 5.49 -12.70 7.86
C ALA A 325 4.77 -11.95 8.99
N GLU A 326 4.02 -12.66 9.84
CA GLU A 326 3.30 -12.08 10.98
C GLU A 326 4.26 -11.54 12.05
N ARG A 327 5.34 -12.25 12.33
CA ARG A 327 6.38 -11.81 13.27
C ARG A 327 7.07 -10.54 12.76
N VAL A 328 7.46 -10.50 11.49
CA VAL A 328 8.09 -9.32 10.87
C VAL A 328 7.12 -8.14 10.82
N ARG A 329 5.85 -8.38 10.49
CA ARG A 329 4.78 -7.38 10.61
C ARG A 329 4.69 -6.84 12.03
N GLY A 330 4.73 -7.72 13.03
CA GLY A 330 4.78 -7.36 14.46
C GLY A 330 5.90 -6.39 14.80
N ILE A 331 7.12 -6.69 14.34
CA ILE A 331 8.31 -5.86 14.56
C ILE A 331 8.14 -4.46 13.93
N ILE A 332 7.70 -4.39 12.67
CA ILE A 332 7.50 -3.13 11.95
C ILE A 332 6.39 -2.30 12.62
N SER A 333 5.27 -2.94 12.94
CA SER A 333 4.10 -2.28 13.52
C SER A 333 4.40 -1.73 14.92
N ALA A 334 5.11 -2.50 15.75
CA ALA A 334 5.53 -2.07 17.06
C ALA A 334 6.46 -0.85 16.97
N ARG A 335 7.41 -0.84 16.03
CA ARG A 335 8.34 0.29 15.86
C ARG A 335 7.65 1.56 15.35
N ALA A 336 6.79 1.44 14.34
CA ALA A 336 6.08 2.58 13.75
C ALA A 336 4.82 3.01 14.53
N GLY A 337 4.47 2.31 15.62
CA GLY A 337 3.24 2.56 16.38
C GLY A 337 1.99 2.40 15.50
N LEU A 338 1.92 1.29 14.76
CA LEU A 338 0.80 0.95 13.88
C LEU A 338 -0.02 -0.20 14.50
N LYS A 339 -1.34 -0.13 14.33
CA LYS A 339 -2.27 -1.15 14.81
C LYS A 339 -2.39 -2.26 13.77
N LYS A 340 -2.02 -3.48 14.15
CA LYS A 340 -2.19 -4.66 13.29
C LYS A 340 -3.67 -5.01 13.16
N VAL A 341 -4.10 -5.35 11.94
CA VAL A 341 -5.44 -5.88 11.68
C VAL A 341 -5.37 -7.21 10.91
N PRO A 342 -6.30 -8.15 11.12
CA PRO A 342 -6.27 -9.46 10.49
C PRO A 342 -6.90 -9.45 9.08
N TRP A 343 -6.66 -8.39 8.31
CA TRP A 343 -7.28 -8.23 6.99
C TRP A 343 -6.29 -8.30 5.86
N ASP A 344 -6.71 -8.87 4.74
CA ASP A 344 -5.96 -8.86 3.49
C ASP A 344 -6.22 -7.54 2.74
N GLY A 345 -5.15 -6.84 2.34
CA GLY A 345 -5.24 -5.60 1.56
C GLY A 345 -5.97 -5.74 0.22
N TYR A 346 -6.08 -6.95 -0.34
CA TYR A 346 -6.77 -7.20 -1.62
C TYR A 346 -8.29 -6.92 -1.56
N LEU A 347 -8.89 -7.05 -0.37
CA LEU A 347 -10.29 -6.69 -0.12
C LEU A 347 -10.58 -5.20 -0.41
N LYS A 348 -9.53 -4.37 -0.59
CA LYS A 348 -9.68 -2.97 -0.99
C LYS A 348 -10.22 -2.86 -2.42
N TYR A 349 -9.89 -3.80 -3.31
CA TYR A 349 -10.26 -3.74 -4.73
C TYR A 349 -11.30 -4.79 -5.12
N SER A 350 -11.39 -5.89 -4.39
CA SER A 350 -12.31 -7.00 -4.69
C SER A 350 -13.47 -7.05 -3.72
N ARG A 351 -14.68 -7.21 -4.28
CA ARG A 351 -15.86 -7.53 -3.48
C ARG A 351 -15.82 -9.02 -3.09
N PRO A 352 -16.36 -9.40 -1.91
CA PRO A 352 -16.59 -10.80 -1.58
C PRO A 352 -17.39 -11.50 -2.68
N SER A 353 -17.10 -12.78 -2.91
CA SER A 353 -17.85 -13.61 -3.87
C SER A 353 -19.35 -13.60 -3.59
N PRO A 354 -20.20 -13.72 -4.64
CA PRO A 354 -21.62 -14.04 -4.47
C PRO A 354 -21.87 -15.24 -3.54
N LYS A 355 -21.04 -16.29 -3.61
CA LYS A 355 -21.14 -17.49 -2.76
C LYS A 355 -21.08 -17.18 -1.26
N HIS A 356 -20.29 -16.19 -0.84
CA HIS A 356 -20.23 -15.79 0.58
C HIS A 356 -21.48 -15.04 1.01
N ARG A 357 -21.99 -14.18 0.12
CA ARG A 357 -23.25 -13.47 0.35
C ARG A 357 -24.41 -14.46 0.45
N GLU A 358 -24.46 -15.44 -0.45
CA GLU A 358 -25.46 -16.52 -0.44
C GLU A 358 -25.36 -17.38 0.81
N ARG A 359 -24.16 -17.79 1.25
CA ARG A 359 -23.98 -18.53 2.52
C ARG A 359 -24.46 -17.74 3.74
N LYS A 360 -24.17 -16.43 3.81
CA LYS A 360 -24.69 -15.56 4.89
C LYS A 360 -26.21 -15.42 4.82
N GLN A 361 -26.78 -15.30 3.63
CA GLN A 361 -28.23 -15.29 3.41
C GLN A 361 -28.88 -16.62 3.81
N GLN A 362 -28.24 -17.75 3.51
CA GLN A 362 -28.68 -19.09 3.91
C GLN A 362 -28.63 -19.25 5.43
N SER A 363 -27.51 -18.91 6.07
CA SER A 363 -27.39 -18.94 7.53
C SER A 363 -28.44 -18.07 8.23
N PHE A 364 -28.74 -16.89 7.68
CA PHE A 364 -29.81 -16.03 8.18
C PHE A 364 -31.19 -16.69 7.98
N ALA A 365 -31.47 -17.22 6.78
CA ALA A 365 -32.72 -17.91 6.48
C ALA A 365 -32.94 -19.14 7.39
N GLU A 366 -31.89 -19.94 7.62
CA GLU A 366 -31.91 -21.08 8.54
C GLU A 366 -32.17 -20.65 9.99
N SER A 367 -31.57 -19.54 10.43
CA SER A 367 -31.84 -18.99 11.77
C SER A 367 -33.30 -18.58 11.92
N VAL A 368 -33.89 -17.95 10.89
CA VAL A 368 -35.30 -17.59 10.88
C VAL A 368 -36.19 -18.83 10.85
N LEU A 369 -35.88 -19.83 10.02
CA LEU A 369 -36.64 -21.08 9.93
C LEU A 369 -36.60 -21.88 11.23
N ARG A 370 -35.44 -22.00 11.88
CA ARG A 370 -35.30 -22.67 13.18
C ARG A 370 -36.20 -22.02 14.23
N SER A 371 -36.22 -20.69 14.25
CA SER A 371 -37.06 -19.92 15.18
C SER A 371 -38.57 -20.08 14.88
N LEU A 372 -38.93 -20.49 13.66
CA LEU A 372 -40.32 -20.80 13.26
C LEU A 372 -40.71 -22.27 13.52
N GLU A 373 -39.75 -23.19 13.50
CA GLU A 373 -39.91 -24.64 13.71
C GLU A 373 -39.97 -25.04 15.19
N GLU A 374 -39.48 -24.21 16.12
CA GLU A 374 -39.67 -24.38 17.58
C GLU A 374 -41.14 -24.14 18.05
N LYS A 375 -42.11 -24.39 17.16
CA LYS A 375 -43.55 -24.51 17.44
C LYS A 375 -43.89 -25.89 17.96
#